data_AF-A0A1D9LHX6-F1
#
_entry.id   AF-A0A1D9LHX6-F1
#
_cell.length_a   1.000
_cell.length_b   1.000
_cell.length_c   1.000
_cell.angle_alpha   90.00
_cell.angle_beta   90.00
_cell.angle_gamma   90.00
#
_symmetry.space_group_name_H-M   'P 1'
#
loop_
_entity.id
_entity.type
_entity.pdbx_description
1 polymer ?
#
loop_
_entity_poly.entity_id
_entity_poly.type
_entity_poly.pdbx_seq_one_letter_code
_entity_poly.pdbx_strand_id
1 'polypeptide(L)'
;MAARATAELSKADIVAADAATTVIAGWDATTAAIAVGDANTAAIAVGDAITEAIAVDAIAVIATDDNDAAAIAADDATITAIATDDVATAVIAASDATTAANAAGVTTTAVMTACDAAIAFIAVDDPATAAIATGDATTAAIAAGEANAADIAIDDAATAVMATDDATTAAIAADDATTAAIALDDAAKAAIAVGDDTTIAHADRLASKTDIAVDDVATAAIATGDDTTLVHADAFASKAAIPVVDAAIAAIAVDDTATTAIAAGEAITATMATALAATAFIAVALPSSRLVIGALPTMAVIAGALPATALIAVGLSATPAMMAALETMDGITPAEASCCSKRARFPACCR
;
A
#
# COMPACT_ATOMS: atom_id res chain seq x y z
N MET A 1 52.92 24.53 18.27
CA MET A 1 52.26 24.89 17.00
C MET A 1 51.51 23.64 16.53
N ALA A 2 50.21 23.56 16.80
CA ALA A 2 49.40 22.50 16.22
C ALA A 2 49.29 22.76 14.72
N ALA A 3 49.52 21.72 13.91
CA ALA A 3 49.33 21.77 12.48
C ALA A 3 47.87 22.14 12.18
N ARG A 4 47.65 23.22 11.45
CA ARG A 4 46.36 23.47 10.80
C ARG A 4 46.18 22.36 9.77
N ALA A 5 45.23 21.46 9.98
CA ALA A 5 44.69 20.66 8.89
C ALA A 5 44.21 21.63 7.82
N THR A 6 44.80 21.55 6.63
CA THR A 6 44.30 22.25 5.45
C THR A 6 43.00 21.57 5.07
N ALA A 7 41.88 22.29 5.16
CA ALA A 7 40.61 21.81 4.61
C ALA A 7 40.80 21.51 3.12
N GLU A 8 40.47 20.29 2.69
CA GLU A 8 40.40 19.96 1.27
C GLU A 8 39.04 20.45 0.77
N LEU A 9 39.05 21.21 -0.32
CA LEU A 9 37.87 21.70 -1.00
C LEU A 9 38.06 21.34 -2.47
N SER A 10 37.20 20.46 -3.00
CA SER A 10 37.25 20.07 -4.40
C SER A 10 36.01 20.59 -5.12
N LYS A 11 36.23 21.47 -6.10
CA LYS A 11 35.17 22.10 -6.88
C LYS A 11 35.48 22.00 -8.37
N ALA A 12 34.54 21.50 -9.16
CA ALA A 12 34.62 21.44 -10.62
C ALA A 12 33.33 21.94 -11.27
N ASP A 13 33.46 22.97 -12.12
CA ASP A 13 32.35 23.55 -12.88
C ASP A 13 32.68 23.48 -14.37
N ILE A 14 31.80 22.86 -15.18
CA ILE A 14 31.91 22.83 -16.64
C ILE A 14 30.62 23.41 -17.23
N VAL A 15 30.74 24.49 -18.00
CA VAL A 15 29.61 25.25 -18.54
C VAL A 15 29.74 25.35 -20.05
N ALA A 16 28.76 24.85 -20.81
CA ALA A 16 28.60 25.13 -22.24
C ALA A 16 27.75 26.40 -22.45
N ALA A 17 27.74 26.96 -23.67
CA ALA A 17 27.11 28.26 -23.94
C ALA A 17 25.63 28.32 -23.50
N ASP A 18 25.26 29.44 -22.87
CA ASP A 18 23.94 29.82 -22.29
C ASP A 18 23.51 29.12 -20.98
N ALA A 19 24.38 28.29 -20.39
CA ALA A 19 24.09 27.66 -19.11
C ALA A 19 24.51 28.53 -17.90
N ALA A 20 23.78 28.39 -16.79
CA ALA A 20 24.07 28.98 -15.50
C ALA A 20 24.39 27.90 -14.47
N THR A 21 25.52 28.06 -13.77
CA THR A 21 25.97 27.10 -12.76
C THR A 21 26.34 27.81 -11.45
N THR A 22 25.78 27.32 -10.34
CA THR A 22 26.14 27.72 -8.98
C THR A 22 26.71 26.53 -8.25
N VAL A 23 27.98 26.58 -7.88
CA VAL A 23 28.62 25.53 -7.08
C VAL A 23 29.23 26.10 -5.81
N ILE A 24 28.84 25.52 -4.67
CA ILE A 24 29.33 25.89 -3.35
C ILE A 24 29.80 24.63 -2.63
N ALA A 25 31.08 24.58 -2.27
CA ALA A 25 31.67 23.53 -1.45
C ALA A 25 32.09 24.13 -0.08
N GLY A 26 31.51 23.60 0.99
CA GLY A 26 31.89 23.85 2.38
C GLY A 26 33.07 22.98 2.82
N TRP A 27 33.43 23.00 4.11
CA TRP A 27 34.59 22.25 4.62
C TRP A 27 34.46 20.75 4.35
N ASP A 28 35.52 20.15 3.79
CA ASP A 28 35.65 18.73 3.42
C ASP A 28 34.67 18.23 2.33
N ALA A 29 34.02 19.18 1.65
CA ALA A 29 33.04 18.84 0.63
C ALA A 29 33.66 18.68 -0.76
N THR A 30 33.08 17.78 -1.55
CA THR A 30 33.37 17.63 -2.99
C THR A 30 32.15 17.99 -3.81
N THR A 31 32.31 18.89 -4.79
CA THR A 31 31.20 19.26 -5.67
C THR A 31 31.62 19.35 -7.12
N ALA A 32 30.86 18.69 -8.00
CA ALA A 32 30.99 18.76 -9.44
C ALA A 32 29.65 19.14 -10.08
N ALA A 33 29.65 20.16 -10.94
CA ALA A 33 28.50 20.51 -11.75
C ALA A 33 28.86 20.67 -13.22
N ILE A 34 28.05 20.07 -14.09
CA ILE A 34 28.14 20.19 -15.54
C ILE A 34 26.79 20.69 -16.05
N ALA A 35 26.79 21.81 -16.76
CA ALA A 35 25.60 22.41 -17.35
C ALA A 35 25.80 22.60 -18.86
N VAL A 36 24.84 22.15 -19.66
CA VAL A 36 24.90 22.15 -21.13
C VAL A 36 23.66 22.81 -21.71
N GLY A 37 23.82 23.70 -22.69
CA GLY A 37 22.68 24.40 -23.31
C GLY A 37 22.14 25.50 -22.41
N ASP A 38 20.82 25.59 -22.25
CA ASP A 38 20.15 26.63 -21.47
C ASP A 38 19.98 26.22 -19.99
N ALA A 39 20.81 25.27 -19.54
CA ALA A 39 20.69 24.63 -18.25
C ALA A 39 20.92 25.56 -17.04
N ASN A 40 20.17 25.33 -15.97
CA ASN A 40 20.31 25.94 -14.65
C ASN A 40 20.70 24.89 -13.61
N THR A 41 21.98 24.84 -13.25
CA THR A 41 22.51 23.88 -12.25
C THR A 41 22.92 24.59 -10.96
N ALA A 42 22.42 24.12 -9.83
CA ALA A 42 22.89 24.46 -8.49
C ALA A 42 23.34 23.18 -7.77
N ALA A 43 24.59 23.15 -7.31
CA ALA A 43 25.11 22.06 -6.49
C ALA A 43 25.81 22.64 -5.25
N ILE A 44 25.33 22.27 -4.07
CA ILE A 44 25.80 22.78 -2.78
C ILE A 44 26.14 21.58 -1.90
N ALA A 45 27.39 21.46 -1.49
CA ALA A 45 27.84 20.46 -0.53
C ALA A 45 28.51 21.15 0.67
N VAL A 46 28.24 20.71 1.90
CA VAL A 46 28.83 21.24 3.14
C VAL A 46 29.13 20.09 4.10
N GLY A 47 30.28 20.09 4.79
CA GLY A 47 30.70 18.90 5.56
C GLY A 47 31.36 17.89 4.62
N ASP A 48 31.42 16.62 5.01
CA ASP A 48 32.05 15.55 4.21
C ASP A 48 31.17 15.12 3.01
N ALA A 49 30.32 16.02 2.52
CA ALA A 49 29.32 15.78 1.51
C ALA A 49 29.92 15.81 0.10
N ILE A 50 29.44 14.89 -0.74
CA ILE A 50 29.72 14.80 -2.16
C ILE A 50 28.45 15.16 -2.94
N THR A 51 28.59 16.04 -3.91
CA THR A 51 27.49 16.36 -4.84
C THR A 51 27.97 16.35 -6.28
N GLU A 52 27.27 15.58 -7.12
CA GLU A 52 27.48 15.52 -8.57
C GLU A 52 26.19 15.88 -9.31
N ALA A 53 26.24 16.91 -10.15
CA ALA A 53 25.09 17.37 -10.92
C ALA A 53 25.42 17.52 -12.41
N ILE A 54 24.62 16.90 -13.29
CA ILE A 54 24.75 17.03 -14.75
C ILE A 54 23.40 17.43 -15.34
N ALA A 55 23.27 18.66 -15.84
CA ALA A 55 22.00 19.20 -16.34
C ALA A 55 22.07 19.64 -17.81
N VAL A 56 21.00 19.36 -18.54
CA VAL A 56 20.66 19.99 -19.83
C VAL A 56 19.53 21.04 -19.66
N ASP A 57 18.70 20.90 -18.62
CA ASP A 57 17.76 21.92 -18.14
C ASP A 57 18.03 22.26 -16.66
N ALA A 58 17.19 21.85 -15.70
CA ALA A 58 17.26 22.36 -14.32
C ALA A 58 17.63 21.30 -13.28
N ILE A 59 18.68 21.58 -12.48
CA ILE A 59 19.03 20.78 -11.30
C ILE A 59 19.34 21.68 -10.12
N ALA A 60 18.79 21.33 -8.95
CA ALA A 60 19.25 21.81 -7.66
C ALA A 60 19.54 20.63 -6.71
N VAL A 61 20.79 20.48 -6.28
CA VAL A 61 21.19 19.49 -5.27
C VAL A 61 21.83 20.19 -4.09
N ILE A 62 21.37 19.85 -2.89
CA ILE A 62 21.91 20.33 -1.62
C ILE A 62 22.22 19.11 -0.75
N ALA A 63 23.47 18.97 -0.32
CA ALA A 63 23.93 17.92 0.59
C ALA A 63 24.70 18.54 1.76
N THR A 64 24.42 18.10 2.99
CA THR A 64 25.18 18.50 4.19
C THR A 64 25.70 17.30 4.97
N ASP A 65 26.80 17.45 5.70
CA ASP A 65 27.38 16.38 6.53
C ASP A 65 27.89 15.21 5.67
N ASP A 66 27.67 13.95 6.04
CA ASP A 66 28.28 12.76 5.41
C ASP A 66 27.39 12.21 4.27
N ASN A 67 27.09 13.05 3.29
CA ASN A 67 26.13 12.73 2.23
C ASN A 67 26.75 12.48 0.85
N ASP A 68 26.18 11.54 0.09
CA ASP A 68 26.49 11.31 -1.33
C ASP A 68 25.26 11.58 -2.19
N ALA A 69 25.24 12.69 -2.93
CA ALA A 69 24.12 13.09 -3.79
C ALA A 69 24.51 13.23 -5.27
N ALA A 70 23.89 12.43 -6.14
CA ALA A 70 24.10 12.48 -7.59
C ALA A 70 22.78 12.72 -8.33
N ALA A 71 22.77 13.69 -9.25
CA ALA A 71 21.62 14.03 -10.07
C ALA A 71 21.98 14.23 -11.55
N ILE A 72 21.19 13.64 -12.44
CA ILE A 72 21.32 13.78 -13.89
C ILE A 72 19.95 14.15 -14.49
N ALA A 73 19.85 15.33 -15.09
CA ALA A 73 18.67 15.82 -15.80
C ALA A 73 19.02 16.00 -17.28
N ALA A 74 18.32 15.26 -18.14
CA ALA A 74 18.46 15.34 -19.58
C ALA A 74 17.21 15.97 -20.21
N ASP A 75 17.41 16.77 -21.26
CA ASP A 75 16.33 17.54 -21.91
C ASP A 75 15.63 18.47 -20.90
N ASP A 76 14.33 18.70 -21.01
CA ASP A 76 13.52 19.61 -20.17
C ASP A 76 13.20 19.04 -18.76
N ALA A 77 14.11 18.22 -18.21
CA ALA A 77 13.92 17.59 -16.91
C ALA A 77 14.33 18.51 -15.75
N THR A 78 13.53 18.51 -14.70
CA THR A 78 13.81 19.26 -13.47
C THR A 78 14.04 18.32 -12.28
N ILE A 79 15.19 18.45 -11.61
CA ILE A 79 15.50 17.72 -10.37
C ILE A 79 15.75 18.68 -9.21
N THR A 80 15.11 18.41 -8.07
CA THR A 80 15.48 18.98 -6.77
C THR A 80 15.78 17.84 -5.78
N ALA A 81 16.99 17.83 -5.22
CA ALA A 81 17.38 16.86 -4.19
C ALA A 81 17.97 17.57 -2.97
N ILE A 82 17.48 17.23 -1.79
CA ILE A 82 17.98 17.73 -0.51
C ILE A 82 18.31 16.54 0.38
N ALA A 83 19.56 16.45 0.80
CA ALA A 83 20.09 15.43 1.67
C ALA A 83 20.73 16.09 2.90
N THR A 84 20.49 15.54 4.10
CA THR A 84 21.15 15.96 5.35
C THR A 84 21.51 14.76 6.21
N ASP A 85 22.70 14.76 6.83
CA ASP A 85 23.25 13.66 7.66
C ASP A 85 23.98 12.56 6.85
N ASP A 86 23.53 11.31 6.84
CA ASP A 86 24.23 10.13 6.28
C ASP A 86 23.41 9.48 5.15
N VAL A 87 23.15 10.26 4.11
CA VAL A 87 22.21 9.99 3.03
C VAL A 87 22.92 9.74 1.70
N ALA A 88 22.53 8.65 1.03
CA ALA A 88 22.84 8.39 -0.36
C ALA A 88 21.63 8.67 -1.26
N THR A 89 21.74 9.62 -2.18
CA THR A 89 20.69 9.96 -3.15
C THR A 89 21.19 9.88 -4.58
N ALA A 90 20.50 9.13 -5.43
CA ALA A 90 20.76 9.05 -6.87
C ALA A 90 19.47 9.32 -7.66
N VAL A 91 19.46 10.36 -8.49
CA VAL A 91 18.30 10.73 -9.32
C VAL A 91 18.69 10.85 -10.78
N ILE A 92 17.95 10.19 -11.66
CA ILE A 92 18.07 10.34 -13.10
C ILE A 92 16.69 10.71 -13.66
N ALA A 93 16.60 11.82 -14.36
CA ALA A 93 15.39 12.29 -15.02
C ALA A 93 15.65 12.70 -16.47
N ALA A 94 14.67 12.49 -17.34
CA ALA A 94 14.75 12.80 -18.77
C ALA A 94 13.41 13.31 -19.32
N SER A 95 13.49 14.16 -20.36
CA SER A 95 12.31 14.82 -20.98
C SER A 95 11.59 15.74 -19.97
N ASP A 96 10.29 16.00 -20.10
CA ASP A 96 9.50 16.86 -19.18
C ASP A 96 9.28 16.26 -17.76
N ALA A 97 10.21 15.45 -17.25
CA ALA A 97 10.10 14.84 -15.94
C ALA A 97 10.46 15.82 -14.80
N THR A 98 9.67 15.81 -13.74
CA THR A 98 9.92 16.58 -12.51
C THR A 98 10.15 15.64 -11.33
N THR A 99 11.29 15.76 -10.67
CA THR A 99 11.61 14.95 -9.48
C THR A 99 12.01 15.81 -8.29
N ALA A 100 11.39 15.55 -7.13
CA ALA A 100 11.76 16.13 -5.84
C ALA A 100 12.07 15.02 -4.82
N ALA A 101 13.27 15.02 -4.25
CA ALA A 101 13.68 14.07 -3.21
C ALA A 101 14.21 14.81 -1.99
N ASN A 102 13.58 14.58 -0.82
CA ASN A 102 14.03 15.12 0.46
C ASN A 102 14.34 13.98 1.42
N ALA A 103 15.56 13.94 1.93
CA ALA A 103 16.06 12.83 2.72
C ALA A 103 16.90 13.33 3.92
N ALA A 104 16.71 12.71 5.08
CA ALA A 104 17.43 13.05 6.31
C ALA A 104 17.69 11.82 7.20
N GLY A 105 18.86 11.73 7.82
CA GLY A 105 19.27 10.57 8.64
C GLY A 105 20.17 9.62 7.85
N VAL A 106 20.12 8.32 8.16
CA VAL A 106 20.83 7.25 7.45
C VAL A 106 19.95 6.71 6.33
N THR A 107 19.87 7.36 5.17
CA THR A 107 18.85 6.99 4.16
C THR A 107 19.43 6.65 2.80
N THR A 108 18.71 5.84 2.03
CA THR A 108 19.02 5.58 0.62
C THR A 108 17.82 5.94 -0.27
N THR A 109 18.04 6.76 -1.29
CA THR A 109 17.01 7.15 -2.26
C THR A 109 17.51 6.94 -3.69
N ALA A 110 16.77 6.17 -4.49
CA ALA A 110 17.10 5.92 -5.90
C ALA A 110 15.90 6.20 -6.82
N VAL A 111 16.04 7.11 -7.77
CA VAL A 111 14.95 7.53 -8.64
C VAL A 111 15.36 7.50 -10.10
N MET A 112 14.50 6.90 -10.94
CA MET A 112 14.64 6.91 -12.39
C MET A 112 13.33 7.33 -13.05
N THR A 113 13.38 8.35 -13.90
CA THR A 113 12.20 8.82 -14.66
C THR A 113 12.49 9.02 -16.14
N ALA A 114 11.47 8.85 -16.97
CA ALA A 114 11.54 9.18 -18.40
C ALA A 114 10.16 9.57 -18.96
N CYS A 115 10.10 10.72 -19.65
CA CYS A 115 8.88 11.29 -20.26
C CYS A 115 7.81 11.67 -19.23
N ASP A 116 7.31 12.92 -19.29
CA ASP A 116 6.12 13.48 -18.61
C ASP A 116 5.80 12.99 -17.18
N ALA A 117 6.81 12.62 -16.40
CA ALA A 117 6.61 11.99 -15.10
C ALA A 117 6.83 12.96 -13.93
N ALA A 118 6.05 12.81 -12.86
CA ALA A 118 6.18 13.58 -11.63
C ALA A 118 6.47 12.68 -10.43
N ILE A 119 7.58 12.92 -9.73
CA ILE A 119 8.00 12.15 -8.55
C ILE A 119 8.25 13.04 -7.35
N ALA A 120 7.73 12.65 -6.19
CA ALA A 120 8.00 13.30 -4.90
C ALA A 120 8.31 12.30 -3.78
N PHE A 121 9.43 12.51 -3.07
CA PHE A 121 9.85 11.66 -1.95
C PHE A 121 10.20 12.42 -0.67
N ILE A 122 9.86 11.79 0.45
CA ILE A 122 10.32 12.16 1.79
C ILE A 122 10.82 10.91 2.50
N ALA A 123 12.08 10.93 2.93
CA ALA A 123 12.76 9.85 3.65
C ALA A 123 13.38 10.39 4.96
N VAL A 124 13.09 9.78 6.11
CA VAL A 124 13.59 10.22 7.42
C VAL A 124 14.06 9.04 8.28
N ASP A 125 15.21 9.18 8.94
CA ASP A 125 15.84 8.19 9.84
C ASP A 125 16.59 7.07 9.09
N ASP A 126 16.08 5.84 9.00
CA ASP A 126 16.76 4.71 8.31
C ASP A 126 16.02 4.09 7.10
N PRO A 127 15.34 4.86 6.23
CA PRO A 127 14.59 4.28 5.13
C PRO A 127 15.43 4.04 3.87
N ALA A 128 14.95 3.07 3.08
CA ALA A 128 15.34 2.89 1.69
C ALA A 128 14.15 3.10 0.76
N THR A 129 14.27 4.08 -0.13
CA THR A 129 13.21 4.47 -1.08
C THR A 129 13.67 4.32 -2.54
N ALA A 130 12.78 3.83 -3.40
CA ALA A 130 13.03 3.75 -4.83
C ALA A 130 11.78 4.04 -5.67
N ALA A 131 11.91 4.78 -6.78
CA ALA A 131 10.87 4.83 -7.83
C ALA A 131 11.42 4.69 -9.23
N ILE A 132 10.55 4.12 -10.07
CA ILE A 132 10.62 4.18 -11.53
C ILE A 132 9.30 4.76 -12.05
N ALA A 133 9.35 5.83 -12.85
CA ALA A 133 8.18 6.35 -13.54
C ALA A 133 8.46 6.59 -15.02
N THR A 134 7.55 6.16 -15.89
CA THR A 134 7.67 6.37 -17.34
C THR A 134 6.33 6.75 -17.97
N GLY A 135 6.27 7.77 -18.82
CA GLY A 135 4.99 8.25 -19.39
C GLY A 135 4.35 9.34 -18.52
N ASP A 136 3.06 9.62 -18.67
CA ASP A 136 2.31 10.60 -17.84
C ASP A 136 2.06 10.06 -16.42
N ALA A 137 3.16 9.68 -15.75
CA ALA A 137 3.16 8.86 -14.57
C ALA A 137 3.45 9.71 -13.34
N THR A 138 2.71 9.48 -12.26
CA THR A 138 2.91 10.18 -10.97
C THR A 138 3.27 9.21 -9.87
N THR A 139 4.35 9.46 -9.13
CA THR A 139 4.68 8.68 -7.92
C THR A 139 4.94 9.58 -6.71
N ALA A 140 4.52 9.12 -5.54
CA ALA A 140 4.83 9.77 -4.28
C ALA A 140 5.11 8.75 -3.18
N ALA A 141 6.22 8.90 -2.45
CA ALA A 141 6.39 8.12 -1.22
C ALA A 141 6.88 8.90 -0.01
N ILE A 142 6.48 8.40 1.14
CA ILE A 142 6.92 8.82 2.46
C ILE A 142 7.42 7.58 3.19
N ALA A 143 8.68 7.58 3.62
CA ALA A 143 9.28 6.52 4.41
C ALA A 143 9.95 7.09 5.68
N ALA A 144 9.73 6.47 6.82
CA ALA A 144 10.32 6.87 8.09
C ALA A 144 10.71 5.66 8.96
N GLY A 145 11.79 5.74 9.73
CA GLY A 145 12.30 4.59 10.50
C GLY A 145 13.03 3.58 9.59
N GLU A 146 13.13 2.32 10.00
CA GLU A 146 13.77 1.21 9.24
C GLU A 146 12.89 0.73 8.07
N ALA A 147 12.34 1.66 7.29
CA ALA A 147 11.26 1.41 6.33
C ALA A 147 11.75 1.28 4.89
N ASN A 148 11.15 0.37 4.12
CA ASN A 148 11.39 0.21 2.69
C ASN A 148 10.15 0.64 1.88
N ALA A 149 10.33 1.55 0.92
CA ALA A 149 9.28 2.00 0.01
C ALA A 149 9.72 1.88 -1.46
N ALA A 150 8.91 1.24 -2.30
CA ALA A 150 9.18 1.08 -3.73
C ALA A 150 7.96 1.38 -4.61
N ASP A 151 8.15 2.19 -5.64
CA ASP A 151 7.10 2.62 -6.57
C ASP A 151 7.46 2.34 -8.03
N ILE A 152 6.49 1.85 -8.81
CA ILE A 152 6.60 1.75 -10.27
C ILE A 152 5.30 2.26 -10.90
N ALA A 153 5.39 3.31 -11.73
CA ALA A 153 4.27 3.84 -12.50
C ALA A 153 4.62 3.91 -14.00
N ILE A 154 3.73 3.44 -14.87
CA ILE A 154 3.94 3.37 -16.32
C ILE A 154 2.71 3.93 -17.04
N ASP A 155 2.92 4.80 -18.03
CA ASP A 155 1.89 5.52 -18.80
C ASP A 155 1.07 6.47 -17.90
N ASP A 156 -0.26 6.57 -18.02
CA ASP A 156 -1.12 7.50 -17.23
C ASP A 156 -1.42 6.96 -15.81
N ALA A 157 -0.37 6.45 -15.16
CA ALA A 157 -0.47 5.71 -13.92
C ALA A 157 -0.06 6.54 -12.70
N ALA A 158 -0.73 6.29 -11.56
CA ALA A 158 -0.41 6.93 -10.30
C ALA A 158 -0.10 5.93 -9.18
N THR A 159 1.01 6.15 -8.45
CA THR A 159 1.31 5.41 -7.22
C THR A 159 1.54 6.32 -6.01
N ALA A 160 1.10 5.86 -4.84
CA ALA A 160 1.37 6.50 -3.56
C ALA A 160 1.73 5.48 -2.48
N VAL A 161 2.90 5.63 -1.85
CA VAL A 161 3.39 4.72 -0.81
C VAL A 161 3.64 5.46 0.50
N MET A 162 3.22 4.86 1.62
CA MET A 162 3.64 5.27 2.95
C MET A 162 4.13 4.06 3.75
N ALA A 163 5.35 4.13 4.26
CA ALA A 163 5.95 3.11 5.12
C ALA A 163 6.54 3.75 6.38
N THR A 164 6.24 3.22 7.57
CA THR A 164 6.85 3.70 8.83
C THR A 164 7.35 2.55 9.69
N ASP A 165 8.44 2.79 10.43
CA ASP A 165 9.10 1.80 11.29
C ASP A 165 9.69 0.63 10.47
N ASP A 166 9.63 -0.63 10.91
CA ASP A 166 10.19 -1.79 10.17
C ASP A 166 9.26 -2.29 9.03
N ALA A 167 8.66 -1.33 8.31
CA ALA A 167 7.64 -1.61 7.30
C ALA A 167 8.24 -1.73 5.90
N THR A 168 7.76 -2.69 5.12
CA THR A 168 8.09 -2.83 3.68
C THR A 168 6.86 -2.62 2.81
N THR A 169 6.90 -1.62 1.93
CA THR A 169 5.77 -1.27 1.05
C THR A 169 6.18 -1.14 -0.41
N ALA A 170 5.36 -1.68 -1.31
CA ALA A 170 5.50 -1.54 -2.74
C ALA A 170 4.16 -1.21 -3.43
N ALA A 171 4.19 -0.33 -4.42
CA ALA A 171 3.06 -0.03 -5.30
C ALA A 171 3.49 -0.11 -6.77
N ILE A 172 2.66 -0.75 -7.60
CA ILE A 172 2.84 -0.86 -9.05
C ILE A 172 1.54 -0.44 -9.73
N ALA A 173 1.62 0.45 -10.70
CA ALA A 173 0.50 0.86 -11.56
C ALA A 173 0.96 0.97 -13.03
N ALA A 174 0.09 0.60 -13.97
CA ALA A 174 0.33 0.73 -15.41
C ALA A 174 -0.96 1.08 -16.16
N ASP A 175 -0.85 1.80 -17.27
CA ASP A 175 -1.98 2.40 -18.01
C ASP A 175 -2.71 3.42 -17.10
N ASP A 176 -4.04 3.58 -17.19
CA ASP A 176 -4.83 4.56 -16.42
C ASP A 176 -5.05 4.14 -14.93
N ALA A 177 -4.12 3.37 -14.36
CA ALA A 177 -4.27 2.72 -13.06
C ALA A 177 -3.81 3.59 -11.89
N THR A 178 -4.46 3.42 -10.74
CA THR A 178 -4.08 4.09 -9.48
C THR A 178 -3.83 3.08 -8.36
N THR A 179 -2.66 3.17 -7.71
CA THR A 179 -2.28 2.31 -6.58
C THR A 179 -1.89 3.13 -5.35
N ALA A 180 -2.46 2.80 -4.19
CA ALA A 180 -2.05 3.34 -2.90
C ALA A 180 -1.73 2.21 -1.91
N ALA A 181 -0.55 2.26 -1.29
CA ALA A 181 -0.12 1.26 -0.32
C ALA A 181 0.41 1.93 0.96
N ILE A 182 -0.09 1.48 2.11
CA ILE A 182 0.29 1.98 3.44
C ILE A 182 0.66 0.79 4.31
N ALA A 183 1.85 0.83 4.92
CA ALA A 183 2.30 -0.14 5.92
C ALA A 183 2.91 0.59 7.13
N LEU A 184 2.60 0.09 8.33
CA LEU A 184 3.06 0.64 9.61
C LEU A 184 3.60 -0.50 10.50
N ASP A 185 4.54 -0.20 11.39
CA ASP A 185 5.22 -1.20 12.24
C ASP A 185 5.89 -2.30 11.37
N ASP A 186 5.95 -3.56 11.83
CA ASP A 186 6.58 -4.71 11.11
C ASP A 186 5.72 -5.23 9.92
N ALA A 187 5.03 -4.34 9.18
CA ALA A 187 4.09 -4.71 8.12
C ALA A 187 4.76 -4.85 6.76
N ALA A 188 4.28 -5.81 5.95
CA ALA A 188 4.71 -5.99 4.56
C ALA A 188 3.54 -5.86 3.58
N LYS A 189 3.64 -4.97 2.59
CA LYS A 189 2.52 -4.65 1.70
C LYS A 189 2.96 -4.44 0.24
N ALA A 190 2.31 -5.15 -0.69
CA ALA A 190 2.39 -4.89 -2.14
C ALA A 190 1.01 -4.64 -2.78
N ALA A 191 0.84 -3.55 -3.52
CA ALA A 191 -0.38 -3.23 -4.25
C ALA A 191 -0.08 -3.11 -5.75
N ILE A 192 -0.93 -3.70 -6.60
CA ILE A 192 -0.73 -3.77 -8.05
C ILE A 192 -2.07 -3.47 -8.75
N ALA A 193 -2.06 -2.61 -9.77
CA ALA A 193 -3.20 -2.26 -10.61
C ALA A 193 -2.76 -2.10 -12.07
N VAL A 194 -3.59 -2.50 -13.05
CA VAL A 194 -3.30 -2.39 -14.50
C VAL A 194 -4.60 -2.07 -15.25
N GLY A 195 -4.57 -1.17 -16.23
CA GLY A 195 -5.77 -0.69 -16.93
C GLY A 195 -6.47 0.42 -16.14
N ASP A 196 -7.79 0.53 -16.16
CA ASP A 196 -8.53 1.60 -15.46
C ASP A 196 -8.80 1.25 -13.97
N ASP A 197 -7.81 0.61 -13.34
CA ASP A 197 -7.95 -0.03 -12.04
C ASP A 197 -7.59 0.87 -10.86
N THR A 198 -8.15 0.56 -9.69
CA THR A 198 -7.75 1.20 -8.43
C THR A 198 -7.46 0.17 -7.35
N THR A 199 -6.25 0.16 -6.82
CA THR A 199 -5.87 -0.70 -5.69
C THR A 199 -5.44 0.12 -4.48
N ILE A 200 -6.17 -0.01 -3.36
CA ILE A 200 -5.84 0.61 -2.07
C ILE A 200 -5.55 -0.48 -1.05
N ALA A 201 -4.41 -0.34 -0.40
CA ALA A 201 -3.97 -1.33 0.53
C ALA A 201 -3.40 -0.77 1.81
N HIS A 202 -3.93 -1.22 2.94
CA HIS A 202 -3.43 -0.84 4.25
C HIS A 202 -3.05 -2.08 5.06
N ALA A 203 -1.89 -2.05 5.71
CA ALA A 203 -1.41 -3.05 6.65
C ALA A 203 -0.82 -2.35 7.89
N ASP A 204 -1.07 -2.93 9.08
CA ASP A 204 -0.56 -2.46 10.36
C ASP A 204 -0.06 -3.66 11.18
N ARG A 205 1.08 -3.52 11.87
CA ARG A 205 1.82 -4.60 12.60
C ARG A 205 2.36 -5.68 11.66
N LEU A 206 2.63 -6.88 12.18
CA LEU A 206 3.12 -8.10 11.49
C LEU A 206 2.23 -8.61 10.33
N ALA A 207 1.32 -7.78 9.82
CA ALA A 207 0.42 -8.08 8.73
C ALA A 207 1.19 -8.14 7.41
N SER A 208 0.93 -9.19 6.63
CA SER A 208 1.46 -9.31 5.27
C SER A 208 0.33 -9.32 4.25
N LYS A 209 0.43 -8.45 3.25
CA LYS A 209 -0.70 -8.17 2.38
C LYS A 209 -0.33 -7.88 0.94
N THR A 210 -1.05 -8.53 0.02
CA THR A 210 -0.89 -8.32 -1.42
C THR A 210 -2.25 -8.11 -2.07
N ASP A 211 -2.40 -7.04 -2.84
CA ASP A 211 -3.65 -6.75 -3.56
C ASP A 211 -3.32 -6.56 -5.03
N ILE A 212 -4.08 -7.22 -5.89
CA ILE A 212 -3.92 -7.20 -7.34
C ILE A 212 -5.29 -6.97 -7.96
N ALA A 213 -5.43 -5.85 -8.67
CA ALA A 213 -6.55 -5.56 -9.57
C ALA A 213 -6.12 -5.75 -11.02
N VAL A 214 -7.02 -6.33 -11.84
CA VAL A 214 -6.94 -6.34 -13.31
C VAL A 214 -8.36 -6.14 -13.88
N ASP A 215 -8.49 -5.35 -14.96
CA ASP A 215 -9.70 -5.23 -15.82
C ASP A 215 -10.89 -4.45 -15.19
N ASP A 216 -10.73 -3.14 -15.02
CA ASP A 216 -11.70 -2.17 -14.49
C ASP A 216 -12.18 -2.48 -13.06
N VAL A 217 -11.24 -2.87 -12.20
CA VAL A 217 -11.44 -3.37 -10.84
C VAL A 217 -11.01 -2.35 -9.79
N ALA A 218 -11.82 -2.25 -8.74
CA ALA A 218 -11.47 -1.49 -7.53
C ALA A 218 -11.24 -2.45 -6.36
N THR A 219 -9.98 -2.60 -5.92
CA THR A 219 -9.61 -3.44 -4.78
C THR A 219 -9.20 -2.59 -3.59
N ALA A 220 -9.88 -2.75 -2.46
CA ALA A 220 -9.47 -2.23 -1.17
C ALA A 220 -9.26 -3.38 -0.19
N ALA A 221 -8.22 -3.32 0.63
CA ALA A 221 -8.18 -4.18 1.80
C ALA A 221 -7.42 -3.53 2.97
N ILE A 222 -7.70 -3.99 4.18
CA ILE A 222 -7.11 -3.48 5.42
C ILE A 222 -6.79 -4.67 6.30
N ALA A 223 -5.51 -4.94 6.60
CA ALA A 223 -5.11 -5.99 7.54
C ALA A 223 -4.50 -5.39 8.81
N THR A 224 -4.76 -5.99 9.97
CA THR A 224 -4.26 -5.51 11.26
C THR A 224 -3.80 -6.68 12.14
N GLY A 225 -2.58 -6.61 12.71
CA GLY A 225 -2.05 -7.69 13.55
C GLY A 225 -1.35 -8.77 12.72
N ASP A 226 -1.37 -10.04 13.12
CA ASP A 226 -0.68 -11.15 12.43
C ASP A 226 -1.45 -11.65 11.17
N ASP A 227 -2.28 -10.79 10.59
CA ASP A 227 -3.22 -11.14 9.52
C ASP A 227 -2.50 -11.21 8.16
N THR A 228 -2.79 -12.26 7.39
CA THR A 228 -2.32 -12.39 6.00
C THR A 228 -3.48 -12.22 5.03
N THR A 229 -3.39 -11.25 4.13
CA THR A 229 -4.46 -11.01 3.14
C THR A 229 -3.92 -10.98 1.72
N LEU A 230 -4.53 -11.82 0.88
CA LEU A 230 -4.31 -11.79 -0.55
C LEU A 230 -5.66 -11.49 -1.22
N VAL A 231 -5.74 -10.31 -1.84
CA VAL A 231 -6.88 -9.96 -2.67
C VAL A 231 -6.46 -10.00 -4.12
N HIS A 232 -7.11 -10.87 -4.88
CA HIS A 232 -7.08 -10.83 -6.34
C HIS A 232 -8.51 -10.60 -6.84
N ALA A 233 -8.66 -9.71 -7.81
CA ALA A 233 -9.92 -9.44 -8.49
C ALA A 233 -9.65 -9.26 -9.99
N ASP A 234 -10.54 -9.86 -10.79
CA ASP A 234 -10.52 -9.89 -12.26
C ASP A 234 -11.94 -9.57 -12.76
N ALA A 235 -12.05 -8.59 -13.66
CA ALA A 235 -13.26 -8.05 -14.33
C ALA A 235 -14.31 -7.36 -13.43
N PHE A 236 -14.49 -6.02 -13.60
CA PHE A 236 -15.58 -5.15 -13.09
C PHE A 236 -16.02 -5.35 -11.62
N ALA A 237 -15.13 -5.87 -10.77
CA ALA A 237 -15.41 -6.21 -9.38
C ALA A 237 -14.92 -5.12 -8.43
N SER A 238 -15.76 -4.68 -7.49
CA SER A 238 -15.35 -3.82 -6.37
C SER A 238 -15.20 -4.65 -5.09
N LYS A 239 -14.03 -4.65 -4.46
CA LYS A 239 -13.73 -5.57 -3.35
C LYS A 239 -13.17 -4.89 -2.12
N ALA A 240 -13.65 -5.33 -0.95
CA ALA A 240 -13.15 -4.92 0.36
C ALA A 240 -12.84 -6.14 1.24
N ALA A 241 -11.58 -6.37 1.62
CA ALA A 241 -11.23 -7.41 2.61
C ALA A 241 -10.71 -6.80 3.92
N ILE A 242 -11.33 -7.17 5.04
CA ILE A 242 -10.96 -6.69 6.38
C ILE A 242 -10.90 -7.88 7.35
N PRO A 243 -9.75 -8.54 7.55
CA PRO A 243 -9.54 -9.44 8.67
C PRO A 243 -9.48 -8.67 10.00
N VAL A 244 -9.89 -9.34 11.08
CA VAL A 244 -9.82 -8.83 12.45
C VAL A 244 -9.34 -9.97 13.35
N VAL A 245 -8.08 -9.92 13.79
CA VAL A 245 -7.46 -10.82 14.79
C VAL A 245 -7.13 -12.23 14.27
N ASP A 246 -5.88 -12.39 13.83
CA ASP A 246 -5.19 -13.63 13.46
C ASP A 246 -5.93 -14.46 12.39
N ALA A 247 -6.30 -13.78 11.30
CA ALA A 247 -7.06 -14.34 10.19
C ALA A 247 -6.28 -14.26 8.85
N ALA A 248 -6.31 -15.36 8.10
CA ALA A 248 -5.77 -15.41 6.74
C ALA A 248 -6.94 -15.36 5.74
N ILE A 249 -7.07 -14.26 5.00
CA ILE A 249 -8.09 -14.13 3.93
C ILE A 249 -7.42 -14.21 2.57
N ALA A 250 -7.69 -15.30 1.85
CA ALA A 250 -7.45 -15.37 0.42
C ALA A 250 -8.80 -15.22 -0.28
N ALA A 251 -9.05 -14.05 -0.84
CA ALA A 251 -10.28 -13.82 -1.60
C ALA A 251 -9.92 -13.68 -3.07
N ILE A 252 -10.56 -14.47 -3.93
CA ILE A 252 -10.48 -14.34 -5.39
C ILE A 252 -11.90 -14.07 -5.89
N ALA A 253 -12.09 -12.93 -6.55
CA ALA A 253 -13.34 -12.60 -7.25
C ALA A 253 -13.08 -12.63 -8.76
N VAL A 254 -14.00 -13.23 -9.50
CA VAL A 254 -14.00 -13.29 -10.96
C VAL A 254 -15.41 -12.89 -11.41
N ASP A 255 -15.51 -11.93 -12.35
CA ASP A 255 -16.76 -11.41 -12.95
C ASP A 255 -17.52 -10.37 -12.08
N ASP A 256 -18.49 -9.65 -12.68
CA ASP A 256 -19.32 -8.50 -12.18
C ASP A 256 -19.81 -8.61 -10.70
N THR A 257 -18.92 -8.56 -9.72
CA THR A 257 -19.25 -8.87 -8.33
C THR A 257 -18.61 -7.90 -7.33
N ALA A 258 -19.45 -7.17 -6.60
CA ALA A 258 -19.02 -6.43 -5.43
C ALA A 258 -18.96 -7.39 -4.23
N THR A 259 -17.79 -7.62 -3.66
CA THR A 259 -17.60 -8.52 -2.51
C THR A 259 -16.93 -7.81 -1.34
N THR A 260 -17.58 -7.81 -0.19
CA THR A 260 -16.93 -7.47 1.09
C THR A 260 -16.70 -8.79 1.83
N ALA A 261 -15.50 -9.03 2.34
CA ALA A 261 -15.19 -10.18 3.18
C ALA A 261 -14.61 -9.68 4.50
N ILE A 262 -15.30 -9.97 5.61
CA ILE A 262 -14.84 -9.68 6.97
C ILE A 262 -14.66 -11.03 7.67
N ALA A 263 -13.44 -11.36 8.09
CA ALA A 263 -13.14 -12.57 8.87
C ALA A 263 -12.66 -12.16 10.28
N ALA A 264 -13.04 -12.92 11.31
CA ALA A 264 -12.61 -12.68 12.68
C ALA A 264 -12.24 -13.98 13.41
N GLY A 265 -11.04 -14.02 14.03
CA GLY A 265 -10.49 -15.18 14.76
C GLY A 265 -9.55 -16.08 13.91
N GLU A 266 -8.90 -17.08 14.55
CA GLU A 266 -7.99 -18.08 13.94
C GLU A 266 -8.66 -18.84 12.76
N ALA A 267 -8.74 -18.21 11.59
CA ALA A 267 -9.47 -18.75 10.45
C ALA A 267 -8.73 -18.49 9.15
N ILE A 268 -8.33 -19.58 8.49
CA ILE A 268 -7.91 -19.56 7.09
C ILE A 268 -9.18 -19.59 6.23
N THR A 269 -9.58 -18.44 5.73
CA THR A 269 -10.74 -18.31 4.85
C THR A 269 -10.26 -18.12 3.41
N ALA A 270 -10.27 -19.21 2.64
CA ALA A 270 -10.16 -19.13 1.18
C ALA A 270 -11.57 -19.01 0.59
N THR A 271 -11.96 -17.81 0.17
CA THR A 271 -13.24 -17.58 -0.52
C THR A 271 -12.95 -17.43 -2.02
N MET A 272 -13.46 -18.37 -2.81
CA MET A 272 -13.52 -18.23 -4.27
C MET A 272 -14.99 -17.93 -4.60
N ALA A 273 -15.30 -16.70 -4.97
CA ALA A 273 -16.63 -16.33 -5.44
C ALA A 273 -16.59 -16.35 -6.97
N THR A 274 -17.28 -17.31 -7.58
CA THR A 274 -17.47 -17.35 -9.04
C THR A 274 -18.94 -17.07 -9.32
N ALA A 275 -19.19 -15.90 -9.93
CA ALA A 275 -20.48 -15.39 -10.41
C ALA A 275 -21.56 -15.16 -9.35
N LEU A 276 -21.91 -13.88 -9.10
CA LEU A 276 -23.28 -13.33 -9.18
C LEU A 276 -23.36 -11.90 -8.61
N ALA A 277 -24.04 -11.04 -9.38
CA ALA A 277 -24.28 -9.63 -9.08
C ALA A 277 -24.63 -9.34 -7.61
N ALA A 278 -23.96 -8.31 -7.09
CA ALA A 278 -24.25 -7.56 -5.85
C ALA A 278 -24.69 -8.41 -4.65
N THR A 279 -23.73 -9.03 -3.96
CA THR A 279 -23.99 -9.69 -2.67
C THR A 279 -22.92 -9.30 -1.64
N ALA A 280 -23.35 -8.60 -0.57
CA ALA A 280 -22.51 -8.38 0.60
C ALA A 280 -22.43 -9.68 1.41
N PHE A 281 -21.23 -10.23 1.59
CA PHE A 281 -20.98 -11.45 2.36
C PHE A 281 -20.33 -11.10 3.69
N ILE A 282 -20.76 -11.75 4.77
CA ILE A 282 -20.06 -11.69 6.06
C ILE A 282 -19.74 -13.13 6.44
N ALA A 283 -18.48 -13.52 6.30
CA ALA A 283 -17.99 -14.86 6.62
C ALA A 283 -17.35 -14.83 8.02
N VAL A 284 -18.14 -15.14 9.05
CA VAL A 284 -17.60 -15.36 10.41
C VAL A 284 -17.08 -16.80 10.48
N ALA A 285 -15.81 -16.98 10.13
CA ALA A 285 -15.18 -18.29 10.11
C ALA A 285 -14.56 -18.62 11.48
N LEU A 286 -14.87 -19.81 11.99
CA LEU A 286 -14.15 -20.50 13.09
C LEU A 286 -13.26 -21.59 12.45
N PRO A 287 -12.20 -22.07 13.15
CA PRO A 287 -11.03 -22.67 12.52
C PRO A 287 -11.37 -23.84 11.60
N SER A 288 -10.75 -23.83 10.41
CA SER A 288 -10.52 -24.97 9.49
C SER A 288 -11.48 -25.24 8.32
N SER A 289 -12.36 -24.31 7.89
CA SER A 289 -13.31 -24.61 6.80
C SER A 289 -13.06 -23.80 5.52
N ARG A 290 -12.82 -24.50 4.40
CA ARG A 290 -12.91 -23.91 3.05
C ARG A 290 -14.36 -23.62 2.71
N LEU A 291 -14.68 -22.37 2.43
CA LEU A 291 -16.03 -21.90 2.11
C LEU A 291 -16.13 -21.65 0.60
N VAL A 292 -16.73 -22.59 -0.12
CA VAL A 292 -17.11 -22.42 -1.53
C VAL A 292 -18.59 -22.07 -1.55
N ILE A 293 -18.91 -20.79 -1.77
CA ILE A 293 -20.30 -20.33 -1.92
C ILE A 293 -20.58 -20.19 -3.41
N GLY A 294 -21.46 -21.04 -3.93
CA GLY A 294 -22.24 -20.74 -5.13
C GLY A 294 -23.66 -20.40 -4.68
N ALA A 295 -24.08 -19.12 -4.75
CA ALA A 295 -25.41 -18.72 -4.29
C ALA A 295 -26.09 -17.71 -5.22
N LEU A 296 -27.40 -17.92 -5.39
CA LEU A 296 -28.34 -17.17 -6.24
C LEU A 296 -28.54 -15.69 -5.81
N PRO A 297 -28.98 -14.81 -6.73
CA PRO A 297 -28.56 -13.39 -6.82
C PRO A 297 -29.24 -12.41 -5.85
N THR A 298 -29.75 -12.85 -4.69
CA THR A 298 -30.61 -11.98 -3.86
C THR A 298 -30.46 -12.13 -2.35
N MET A 299 -29.45 -12.83 -1.84
CA MET A 299 -29.32 -13.07 -0.39
C MET A 299 -27.99 -12.56 0.14
N ALA A 300 -28.03 -11.65 1.13
CA ALA A 300 -26.90 -11.46 2.03
C ALA A 300 -26.72 -12.77 2.80
N VAL A 301 -25.58 -13.44 2.61
CA VAL A 301 -25.26 -14.70 3.27
C VAL A 301 -24.33 -14.41 4.43
N ILE A 302 -24.85 -14.65 5.64
CA ILE A 302 -24.01 -14.79 6.84
C ILE A 302 -23.69 -16.27 6.94
N ALA A 303 -22.46 -16.65 6.59
CA ALA A 303 -21.98 -18.02 6.73
C ALA A 303 -21.23 -18.14 8.05
N GLY A 304 -21.84 -18.82 9.03
CA GLY A 304 -21.16 -19.25 10.25
C GLY A 304 -20.86 -20.74 10.17
N ALA A 305 -19.59 -21.13 10.24
CA ALA A 305 -19.21 -22.54 10.33
C ALA A 305 -19.25 -22.97 11.81
N LEU A 306 -20.16 -23.89 12.17
CA LEU A 306 -20.06 -24.63 13.43
C LEU A 306 -19.13 -25.84 13.28
N PRO A 307 -18.46 -26.29 14.36
CA PRO A 307 -17.61 -27.46 14.30
C PRO A 307 -18.45 -28.68 13.89
N ALA A 308 -18.00 -29.32 12.81
CA ALA A 308 -18.56 -30.48 12.12
C ALA A 308 -19.56 -30.19 10.98
N THR A 309 -19.02 -30.14 9.76
CA THR A 309 -19.62 -30.57 8.48
C THR A 309 -20.91 -29.91 7.97
N ALA A 310 -21.52 -28.95 8.66
CA ALA A 310 -22.70 -28.26 8.18
C ALA A 310 -22.41 -26.80 7.86
N LEU A 311 -22.38 -26.49 6.56
CA LEU A 311 -22.38 -25.12 6.05
C LEU A 311 -23.83 -24.60 6.15
N ILE A 312 -24.10 -23.62 7.02
CA ILE A 312 -25.41 -22.94 7.02
C ILE A 312 -25.24 -21.63 6.25
N ALA A 313 -25.70 -21.61 5.00
CA ALA A 313 -25.97 -20.37 4.29
C ALA A 313 -27.34 -19.86 4.78
N VAL A 314 -27.35 -18.92 5.73
CA VAL A 314 -28.59 -18.23 6.10
C VAL A 314 -28.80 -17.08 5.11
N GLY A 315 -29.71 -17.25 4.17
CA GLY A 315 -30.21 -16.16 3.33
C GLY A 315 -31.24 -15.35 4.10
N LEU A 316 -30.89 -14.15 4.56
CA LEU A 316 -31.85 -13.24 5.19
C LEU A 316 -32.61 -12.45 4.12
N SER A 317 -33.85 -12.85 3.81
CA SER A 317 -34.79 -11.98 3.10
C SER A 317 -35.46 -11.04 4.10
N ALA A 318 -35.06 -9.78 4.15
CA ALA A 318 -35.78 -8.79 4.93
C ALA A 318 -37.09 -8.40 4.21
N THR A 319 -38.19 -9.09 4.54
CA THR A 319 -39.55 -8.58 4.33
C THR A 319 -40.31 -8.53 5.66
N PRO A 320 -41.21 -7.55 5.85
CA PRO A 320 -41.91 -7.32 7.13
C PRO A 320 -42.79 -8.50 7.60
N ALA A 321 -42.93 -9.56 6.80
CA ALA A 321 -43.61 -10.80 7.19
C ALA A 321 -42.86 -11.61 8.27
N MET A 322 -41.54 -11.43 8.44
CA MET A 322 -40.74 -12.23 9.37
C MET A 322 -40.72 -11.69 10.81
N MET A 323 -41.08 -10.43 11.04
CA MET A 323 -41.33 -9.94 12.41
C MET A 323 -42.52 -10.66 13.07
N ALA A 324 -43.50 -11.11 12.27
CA ALA A 324 -44.63 -11.89 12.78
C ALA A 324 -44.29 -13.36 13.08
N ALA A 325 -43.24 -13.91 12.45
CA ALA A 325 -42.82 -15.29 12.68
C ALA A 325 -41.94 -15.47 13.93
N LEU A 326 -41.19 -14.43 14.32
CA LEU A 326 -40.39 -14.45 15.56
C LEU A 326 -41.25 -14.38 16.83
N GLU A 327 -42.46 -13.81 16.78
CA GLU A 327 -43.39 -13.80 17.93
C GLU A 327 -44.11 -15.14 18.16
N THR A 328 -43.93 -16.14 17.27
CA THR A 328 -44.62 -17.44 17.36
C THR A 328 -43.72 -18.64 17.66
N MET A 329 -42.44 -18.44 17.97
CA MET A 329 -41.55 -19.52 18.40
C MET A 329 -41.70 -19.85 19.90
N ASP A 330 -42.85 -20.42 20.26
CA ASP A 330 -43.05 -21.11 21.54
C ASP A 330 -42.79 -22.61 21.30
N GLY A 331 -41.54 -23.04 21.49
CA GLY A 331 -41.12 -24.38 21.07
C GLY A 331 -39.74 -24.82 21.52
N ILE A 332 -39.27 -24.32 22.67
CA ILE A 332 -38.16 -24.97 23.40
C ILE A 332 -38.79 -25.96 24.38
N THR A 333 -38.77 -27.26 24.08
CA THR A 333 -38.99 -28.29 25.10
C THR A 333 -37.66 -28.95 25.44
N PRO A 334 -37.20 -28.89 26.71
CA PRO A 334 -36.00 -29.59 27.15
C PRO A 334 -36.28 -31.08 27.35
N ALA A 335 -35.29 -31.90 27.04
CA ALA A 335 -35.23 -33.29 27.44
C ALA A 335 -34.89 -33.38 28.94
N GLU A 336 -35.71 -34.07 29.73
CA GLU A 336 -35.35 -35.29 30.47
C GLU A 336 -36.45 -35.72 31.46
N ALA A 337 -36.61 -37.04 31.57
CA ALA A 337 -37.53 -37.70 32.46
C ALA A 337 -37.06 -37.66 33.91
N SER A 338 -37.98 -37.41 34.85
CA SER A 338 -37.85 -37.92 36.22
C SER A 338 -39.20 -38.05 36.90
N CYS A 339 -39.52 -39.29 37.26
CA CYS A 339 -40.60 -39.67 38.16
C CYS A 339 -40.48 -38.96 39.53
N CYS A 340 -41.53 -38.28 39.98
CA CYS A 340 -42.08 -38.51 41.33
C CYS A 340 -43.32 -37.65 41.64
N SER A 341 -44.44 -38.36 41.82
CA SER A 341 -45.34 -38.29 42.98
C SER A 341 -46.01 -36.96 43.41
N LYS A 342 -47.35 -37.07 43.48
CA LYS A 342 -48.23 -36.63 44.58
C LYS A 342 -48.63 -35.14 44.70
N ARG A 343 -49.96 -34.97 44.53
CA ARG A 343 -50.90 -34.07 45.27
C ARG A 343 -50.74 -32.56 44.99
N ALA A 344 -51.78 -31.77 44.72
CA ALA A 344 -53.16 -31.88 45.15
C ALA A 344 -54.10 -30.93 44.35
N ARG A 345 -55.40 -31.26 44.36
CA ARG A 345 -56.59 -30.38 44.29
C ARG A 345 -56.91 -29.72 42.94
N PHE A 346 -57.86 -30.28 42.19
CA PHE A 346 -59.30 -29.92 42.20
C PHE A 346 -60.04 -30.79 41.15
N PRO A 347 -61.38 -30.89 41.16
CA PRO A 347 -62.09 -32.15 40.97
C PRO A 347 -62.78 -32.21 39.59
N ALA A 348 -63.12 -33.45 39.20
CA ALA A 348 -64.40 -33.89 38.62
C ALA A 348 -65.11 -32.96 37.60
N CYS A 349 -65.59 -33.42 36.44
CA CYS A 349 -65.73 -34.76 35.89
C CYS A 349 -66.27 -34.59 34.46
N CYS A 350 -65.93 -35.52 33.58
CA CYS A 350 -66.88 -36.34 32.83
C CYS A 350 -67.94 -35.65 31.93
N ARG A 351 -67.70 -35.68 30.62
CA ARG A 351 -68.37 -36.63 29.72
C ARG A 351 -67.61 -36.79 28.42
#